data_AF-A0A3N1VKN9-F1
#
_entry.id   AF-A0A3N1VKN9-F1
#
_cell.length_a   1.000
_cell.length_b   1.000
_cell.length_c   1.000
_cell.angle_alpha   90.00
_cell.angle_beta   90.00
_cell.angle_gamma   90.00
#
_symmetry.space_group_name_H-M   'P 1'
#
loop_
_entity.id
_entity.type
_entity.pdbx_description
1 polymer ?
#
loop_
_entity_poly.entity_id
_entity_poly.type
_entity_poly.pdbx_seq_one_letter_code
_entity_poly.pdbx_strand_id
1 'polypeptide(L)'
;MSGMRYGSIACTPPTNDAVRMPMNPSFRQLFVDFVAARRHVRAAAFDAHQHAHPSCAEAPPFGDASTNRWHALHKSLQRLLQWPGASTHADFLTKALLDPYFPAEMIQRTLFSHVTGMRFYIDKNRPELQPLLLRDLAQFAEAFLQIRQDLSQLTSLSPAGIPLDGRSFPKPSGQWCRLCGTCCEIGGVPAVAPPGVVYPLHWRALLEGTRLDNQQLCPFLFQSPGSMHHFCSIHRIKPVPCSAFDAEDCRARQRDGPLHQPPP
;
A
#
# COMPACT_ATOMS: atom_id res chain seq x y z
N MET A 1 -39.44 73.70 -4.99
CA MET A 1 -38.45 72.76 -4.43
C MET A 1 -39.09 71.37 -4.48
N SER A 2 -38.86 70.61 -5.55
CA SER A 2 -39.38 69.26 -5.73
C SER A 2 -38.27 68.24 -5.49
N GLY A 3 -38.43 67.37 -4.51
CA GLY A 3 -37.51 66.29 -4.20
C GLY A 3 -37.87 65.00 -4.95
N MET A 4 -36.96 64.51 -5.78
CA MET A 4 -37.03 63.17 -6.38
C MET A 4 -36.67 62.10 -5.34
N ARG A 5 -37.55 61.11 -5.16
CA ARG A 5 -37.27 59.89 -4.40
C ARG A 5 -36.81 58.80 -5.35
N TYR A 6 -35.60 58.29 -5.16
CA TYR A 6 -35.10 57.09 -5.83
C TYR A 6 -35.60 55.85 -5.09
N GLY A 7 -36.35 54.99 -5.80
CA GLY A 7 -36.77 53.67 -5.29
C GLY A 7 -35.60 52.69 -5.34
N SER A 8 -35.30 52.04 -4.22
CA SER A 8 -34.30 50.99 -4.12
C SER A 8 -34.92 49.66 -4.56
N ILE A 9 -34.39 49.07 -5.64
CA ILE A 9 -34.77 47.73 -6.11
C ILE A 9 -33.89 46.73 -5.35
N ALA A 10 -34.51 45.97 -4.46
CA ALA A 10 -33.85 44.87 -3.77
C ALA A 10 -33.67 43.69 -4.74
N CYS A 11 -32.45 43.49 -5.23
CA CYS A 11 -32.07 42.29 -5.97
C CYS A 11 -31.82 41.15 -4.97
N THR A 12 -32.76 40.23 -4.84
CA THR A 12 -32.54 38.96 -4.13
C THR A 12 -31.55 38.13 -4.96
N PRO A 13 -30.40 37.69 -4.40
CA PRO A 13 -29.48 36.82 -5.12
C PRO A 13 -30.18 35.48 -5.41
N PRO A 14 -29.97 34.89 -6.59
CA PRO A 14 -30.55 33.59 -6.93
C PRO A 14 -30.05 32.55 -5.93
N THR A 15 -30.98 31.83 -5.30
CA THR A 15 -30.68 30.63 -4.50
C THR A 15 -30.07 29.60 -5.44
N ASN A 16 -28.76 29.48 -5.37
CA ASN A 16 -27.98 28.53 -6.15
C ASN A 16 -28.18 27.14 -5.54
N ASP A 17 -29.38 26.57 -5.76
CA ASP A 17 -29.66 25.15 -5.52
C ASP A 17 -28.97 24.32 -6.61
N ALA A 18 -27.64 24.44 -6.66
CA ALA A 18 -26.81 23.51 -7.39
C ALA A 18 -26.99 22.16 -6.69
N VAL A 19 -27.79 21.30 -7.32
CA VAL A 19 -27.90 19.88 -7.01
C VAL A 19 -26.47 19.35 -6.85
N ARG A 20 -26.03 19.19 -5.61
CA ARG A 20 -24.74 18.58 -5.29
C ARG A 20 -24.84 17.13 -5.74
N MET A 21 -24.46 16.87 -6.99
CA MET A 21 -24.24 15.51 -7.44
C MET A 21 -23.26 14.87 -6.45
N PRO A 22 -23.55 13.67 -5.95
CA PRO A 22 -22.67 13.01 -4.99
C PRO A 22 -21.29 12.94 -5.62
N MET A 23 -20.31 13.64 -5.03
CA MET A 23 -18.95 13.59 -5.54
C MET A 23 -18.49 12.15 -5.41
N ASN A 24 -18.08 11.55 -6.54
CA ASN A 24 -17.45 10.25 -6.52
C ASN A 24 -16.28 10.27 -5.51
N PRO A 25 -16.12 9.23 -4.69
CA PRO A 25 -15.02 9.18 -3.74
C PRO A 25 -13.68 9.32 -4.46
N SER A 26 -12.74 10.00 -3.83
CA SER A 26 -11.37 10.13 -4.36
C SER A 26 -10.72 8.74 -4.43
N PHE A 27 -9.77 8.57 -5.35
CA PHE A 27 -9.01 7.32 -5.46
C PHE A 27 -8.33 6.96 -4.14
N ARG A 28 -7.79 7.98 -3.45
CA ARG A 28 -7.25 7.84 -2.10
C ARG A 28 -8.26 7.24 -1.12
N GLN A 29 -9.48 7.77 -1.06
CA GLN A 29 -10.49 7.27 -0.12
C GLN A 29 -10.85 5.81 -0.43
N LEU A 30 -10.99 5.46 -1.71
CA LEU A 30 -11.26 4.09 -2.13
C LEU A 30 -10.13 3.13 -1.70
N PHE A 31 -8.87 3.56 -1.79
CA PHE A 31 -7.73 2.75 -1.34
C PHE A 31 -7.72 2.60 0.19
N VAL A 32 -8.04 3.66 0.95
CA VAL A 32 -8.17 3.59 2.42
C VAL A 32 -9.29 2.63 2.83
N ASP A 33 -10.46 2.70 2.17
CA ASP A 33 -11.58 1.77 2.38
C ASP A 33 -11.14 0.32 2.12
N PHE A 34 -10.36 0.09 1.06
CA PHE A 34 -9.82 -1.22 0.71
C PHE A 34 -8.88 -1.76 1.82
N VAL A 35 -7.94 -0.95 2.29
CA VAL A 35 -7.01 -1.37 3.35
C VAL A 35 -7.76 -1.68 4.65
N ALA A 36 -8.78 -0.87 4.99
CA ALA A 36 -9.64 -1.12 6.14
C ALA A 36 -10.38 -2.46 6.02
N ALA A 37 -10.99 -2.75 4.86
CA ALA A 37 -11.64 -4.03 4.60
C ALA A 37 -10.65 -5.21 4.71
N ARG A 38 -9.42 -5.04 4.18
CA ARG A 38 -8.37 -6.06 4.20
C ARG A 38 -7.94 -6.44 5.62
N ARG A 39 -7.84 -5.49 6.56
CA ARG A 39 -7.46 -5.75 7.97
C ARG A 39 -8.37 -6.77 8.66
N HIS A 40 -9.62 -6.86 8.23
CA HIS A 40 -10.59 -7.76 8.83
C HIS A 40 -10.44 -9.20 8.30
N VAL A 41 -9.79 -9.40 7.16
CA VAL A 41 -9.57 -10.71 6.55
C VAL A 41 -8.35 -11.38 7.18
N ARG A 42 -8.54 -12.57 7.77
CA ARG A 42 -7.46 -13.36 8.39
C ARG A 42 -6.62 -14.08 7.34
N ALA A 43 -5.37 -14.37 7.66
CA ALA A 43 -4.45 -15.15 6.81
C ALA A 43 -5.06 -16.47 6.30
N ALA A 44 -5.63 -17.29 7.21
CA ALA A 44 -6.27 -18.56 6.84
C ALA A 44 -7.41 -18.41 5.83
N ALA A 45 -8.03 -17.23 5.78
CA ALA A 45 -9.10 -16.93 4.85
C ALA A 45 -8.53 -16.63 3.44
N PHE A 46 -7.30 -16.10 3.33
CA PHE A 46 -6.59 -15.93 2.04
C PHE A 46 -6.20 -17.29 1.45
N ASP A 47 -5.64 -18.17 2.27
CA ASP A 47 -5.22 -19.50 1.84
C ASP A 47 -6.41 -20.32 1.31
N ALA A 48 -7.53 -20.31 2.05
CA ALA A 48 -8.73 -21.03 1.66
C ALA A 48 -9.29 -20.59 0.30
N HIS A 49 -9.25 -19.28 0.01
CA HIS A 49 -9.76 -18.76 -1.27
C HIS A 49 -8.77 -18.90 -2.42
N GLN A 50 -7.45 -18.82 -2.17
CA GLN A 50 -6.45 -19.03 -3.22
C GLN A 50 -6.40 -20.49 -3.71
N HIS A 51 -6.70 -21.44 -2.83
CA HIS A 51 -6.71 -22.88 -3.15
C HIS A 51 -8.09 -23.43 -3.49
N ALA A 52 -9.16 -22.63 -3.35
CA ALA A 52 -10.50 -23.04 -3.78
C ALA A 52 -10.54 -23.17 -5.32
N HIS A 53 -10.37 -24.40 -5.81
CA HIS A 53 -10.58 -24.71 -7.21
C HIS A 53 -12.05 -24.44 -7.59
N PRO A 54 -12.33 -23.71 -8.68
CA PRO A 54 -13.70 -23.36 -9.07
C PRO A 54 -14.59 -24.58 -9.41
N SER A 55 -14.02 -25.77 -9.58
CA SER A 55 -14.76 -27.01 -9.86
C SER A 55 -15.17 -27.81 -8.62
N CYS A 56 -14.69 -27.46 -7.42
CA CYS A 56 -14.98 -28.18 -6.17
C CYS A 56 -15.71 -27.25 -5.21
N ALA A 57 -16.91 -26.79 -5.61
CA ALA A 57 -17.75 -25.89 -4.82
C ALA A 57 -18.54 -26.67 -3.74
N GLU A 58 -17.84 -27.39 -2.87
CA GLU A 58 -18.39 -27.59 -1.52
C GLU A 58 -17.93 -26.39 -0.70
N ALA A 59 -18.91 -25.55 -0.33
CA ALA A 59 -18.66 -24.32 0.41
C ALA A 59 -17.79 -24.64 1.65
N PRO A 60 -16.64 -23.98 1.83
CA PRO A 60 -15.75 -24.32 2.92
C PRO A 60 -16.45 -24.07 4.27
N PRO A 61 -16.13 -24.84 5.33
CA PRO A 61 -16.82 -24.81 6.62
C PRO A 61 -16.46 -23.58 7.47
N PHE A 62 -16.26 -22.42 6.85
CA PHE A 62 -16.05 -21.17 7.56
C PHE A 62 -17.40 -20.56 7.89
N GLY A 63 -17.60 -20.23 9.17
CA GLY A 63 -18.80 -19.52 9.61
C GLY A 63 -19.01 -18.23 8.83
N ASP A 64 -20.28 -17.85 8.67
CA ASP A 64 -20.83 -16.69 7.97
C ASP A 64 -19.95 -15.41 8.05
N ALA A 65 -19.33 -15.17 9.21
CA ALA A 65 -18.43 -14.04 9.43
C ALA A 65 -17.18 -13.97 8.54
N SER A 66 -16.56 -15.09 8.13
CA SER A 66 -15.38 -15.07 7.25
C SER A 66 -15.78 -14.69 5.82
N THR A 67 -16.85 -15.32 5.35
CA THR A 67 -17.47 -15.09 4.04
C THR A 67 -17.86 -13.62 3.89
N ASN A 68 -18.51 -13.02 4.89
CA ASN A 68 -18.90 -11.62 4.86
C ASN A 68 -17.70 -10.65 4.74
N ARG A 69 -16.58 -10.94 5.40
CA ARG A 69 -15.36 -10.12 5.31
C ARG A 69 -14.71 -10.20 3.94
N TRP A 70 -14.68 -11.39 3.35
CA TRP A 70 -14.21 -11.57 1.96
C TRP A 70 -15.06 -10.81 0.95
N HIS A 71 -16.39 -10.89 1.08
CA HIS A 71 -17.30 -10.12 0.24
C HIS A 71 -17.07 -8.61 0.40
N ALA A 72 -16.86 -8.12 1.64
CA ALA A 72 -16.54 -6.73 1.89
C ALA A 72 -15.22 -6.31 1.23
N LEU A 73 -14.17 -7.13 1.33
CA LEU A 73 -12.88 -6.90 0.67
C LEU A 73 -13.05 -6.83 -0.85
N HIS A 74 -13.70 -7.82 -1.47
CA HIS A 74 -13.95 -7.81 -2.92
C HIS A 74 -14.78 -6.61 -3.36
N LYS A 75 -15.83 -6.25 -2.61
CA LYS A 75 -16.65 -5.07 -2.90
C LYS A 75 -15.81 -3.79 -2.85
N SER A 76 -14.92 -3.65 -1.86
CA SER A 76 -14.03 -2.48 -1.77
C SER A 76 -13.03 -2.43 -2.93
N LEU A 77 -12.46 -3.57 -3.34
CA LEU A 77 -11.58 -3.69 -4.50
C LEU A 77 -12.31 -3.33 -5.79
N GLN A 78 -13.53 -3.83 -6.00
CA GLN A 78 -14.32 -3.52 -7.19
C GLN A 78 -14.61 -2.01 -7.30
N ARG A 79 -14.94 -1.35 -6.18
CA ARG A 79 -15.10 0.11 -6.16
C ARG A 79 -13.80 0.84 -6.52
N LEU A 80 -12.66 0.38 -6.02
CA LEU A 80 -11.35 0.93 -6.37
C LEU A 80 -11.04 0.79 -7.87
N LEU A 81 -11.32 -0.39 -8.45
CA LEU A 81 -11.07 -0.68 -9.87
C LEU A 81 -12.05 0.02 -10.83
N GLN A 82 -13.21 0.44 -10.34
CA GLN A 82 -14.18 1.26 -11.08
C GLN A 82 -13.77 2.75 -11.15
N TRP A 83 -12.74 3.17 -10.42
CA TRP A 83 -12.27 4.54 -10.48
C TRP A 83 -11.68 4.84 -11.89
N PRO A 84 -11.93 6.03 -12.49
CA PRO A 84 -11.50 6.34 -13.86
C PRO A 84 -10.02 6.07 -14.13
N GLY A 85 -9.72 5.17 -15.07
CA GLY A 85 -8.35 4.77 -15.42
C GLY A 85 -7.79 3.60 -14.61
N ALA A 86 -8.42 3.17 -13.50
CA ALA A 86 -7.96 2.00 -12.76
C ALA A 86 -8.16 0.69 -13.55
N SER A 87 -9.13 0.66 -14.48
CA SER A 87 -9.42 -0.50 -15.32
C SER A 87 -8.27 -0.92 -16.23
N THR A 88 -7.40 0.01 -16.67
CA THR A 88 -6.20 -0.31 -17.47
C THR A 88 -5.14 -1.09 -16.68
N HIS A 89 -5.31 -1.15 -15.37
CA HIS A 89 -4.40 -1.78 -14.42
C HIS A 89 -5.07 -2.91 -13.63
N ALA A 90 -6.31 -3.28 -13.99
CA ALA A 90 -7.16 -4.13 -13.18
C ALA A 90 -6.53 -5.49 -12.87
N ASP A 91 -5.86 -6.12 -13.85
CA ASP A 91 -5.30 -7.46 -13.69
C ASP A 91 -4.23 -7.51 -12.60
N PHE A 92 -3.24 -6.63 -12.68
CA PHE A 92 -2.13 -6.64 -11.73
C PHE A 92 -2.50 -5.97 -10.40
N LEU A 93 -3.38 -4.96 -10.40
CA LEU A 93 -3.92 -4.42 -9.15
C LEU A 93 -4.71 -5.49 -8.40
N THR A 94 -5.57 -6.25 -9.08
CA THR A 94 -6.32 -7.35 -8.45
C THR A 94 -5.37 -8.40 -7.86
N LYS A 95 -4.38 -8.85 -8.65
CA LYS A 95 -3.41 -9.86 -8.21
C LYS A 95 -2.58 -9.37 -7.02
N ALA A 96 -2.02 -8.16 -7.08
CA ALA A 96 -1.19 -7.62 -6.02
C ALA A 96 -2.00 -7.32 -4.76
N LEU A 97 -3.13 -6.62 -4.89
CA LEU A 97 -3.95 -6.21 -3.74
C LEU A 97 -4.58 -7.40 -3.02
N LEU A 98 -4.82 -8.52 -3.69
CA LEU A 98 -5.28 -9.75 -3.06
C LEU A 98 -4.15 -10.68 -2.61
N ASP A 99 -2.89 -10.40 -2.94
CA ASP A 99 -1.76 -11.15 -2.39
C ASP A 99 -1.62 -10.83 -0.88
N PRO A 100 -1.59 -11.85 0.00
CA PRO A 100 -1.60 -11.66 1.45
C PRO A 100 -0.34 -10.96 1.97
N TYR A 101 0.76 -10.95 1.20
CA TYR A 101 2.02 -10.29 1.54
C TYR A 101 2.15 -8.86 1.04
N PHE A 102 1.22 -8.39 0.20
CA PHE A 102 1.25 -7.02 -0.30
C PHE A 102 1.18 -6.00 0.85
N PRO A 103 2.11 -5.03 0.93
CA PRO A 103 2.26 -4.13 2.08
C PRO A 103 1.25 -2.98 2.04
N ALA A 104 -0.05 -3.30 1.95
CA ALA A 104 -1.12 -2.35 1.71
C ALA A 104 -1.16 -1.23 2.77
N GLU A 105 -0.89 -1.59 4.03
CA GLU A 105 -0.88 -0.63 5.13
C GLU A 105 0.29 0.34 5.06
N MET A 106 1.47 -0.15 4.65
CA MET A 106 2.62 0.72 4.49
C MET A 106 2.46 1.64 3.29
N ILE A 107 1.89 1.15 2.19
CA ILE A 107 1.52 1.97 1.04
C ILE A 107 0.50 3.04 1.44
N GLN A 108 -0.50 2.70 2.26
CA GLN A 108 -1.44 3.69 2.79
C GLN A 108 -0.71 4.77 3.59
N ARG A 109 0.21 4.34 4.47
CA ARG A 109 0.99 5.23 5.34
C ARG A 109 2.00 6.09 4.60
N THR A 110 2.47 5.70 3.42
CA THR A 110 3.46 6.46 2.65
C THR A 110 2.82 7.18 1.47
N LEU A 111 2.44 6.45 0.42
CA LEU A 111 1.96 7.02 -0.83
C LEU A 111 0.65 7.82 -0.66
N PHE A 112 -0.26 7.31 0.19
CA PHE A 112 -1.61 7.86 0.34
C PHE A 112 -1.82 8.75 1.56
N SER A 113 -0.83 8.86 2.45
CA SER A 113 -0.94 9.74 3.62
C SER A 113 -0.47 11.16 3.28
N HIS A 114 -1.04 12.13 3.98
CA HIS A 114 -0.63 13.51 3.83
C HIS A 114 0.85 13.65 4.19
N VAL A 115 1.57 14.43 3.41
CA VAL A 115 2.98 14.72 3.72
C VAL A 115 3.00 15.89 4.68
N THR A 116 3.50 15.65 5.88
CA THR A 116 3.57 16.60 7.00
C THR A 116 5.02 16.64 7.48
N GLY A 117 5.62 17.83 7.62
CA GLY A 117 6.97 17.95 8.20
C GLY A 117 8.11 18.19 7.20
N MET A 118 7.83 18.24 5.90
CA MET A 118 8.70 18.96 4.97
C MET A 118 8.26 20.44 4.92
N ARG A 119 9.05 21.33 4.30
CA ARG A 119 8.69 22.76 4.08
C ARG A 119 7.29 22.96 3.43
N PHE A 120 6.68 21.89 2.92
CA PHE A 120 5.39 21.89 2.25
C PHE A 120 4.47 20.82 2.82
N TYR A 121 3.21 21.19 3.04
CA TYR A 121 2.11 20.26 3.26
C TYR A 121 1.56 19.80 1.91
N ILE A 122 1.43 18.49 1.70
CA ILE A 122 0.81 17.94 0.49
C ILE A 122 -0.49 17.24 0.85
N ASP A 123 -1.60 17.89 0.49
CA ASP A 123 -2.92 17.30 0.61
C ASP A 123 -3.14 16.24 -0.49
N LYS A 124 -3.12 14.96 -0.11
CA LYS A 124 -3.39 13.82 -1.01
C LYS A 124 -4.87 13.68 -1.42
N ASN A 125 -5.77 14.54 -0.95
CA ASN A 125 -7.15 14.63 -1.43
C ASN A 125 -7.30 15.54 -2.67
N ARG A 126 -6.25 16.28 -3.05
CA ARG A 126 -6.22 17.12 -4.25
C ARG A 126 -6.63 16.32 -5.50
N PRO A 127 -7.63 16.75 -6.29
CA PRO A 127 -8.11 16.02 -7.46
C PRO A 127 -7.02 15.68 -8.49
N GLU A 128 -6.09 16.61 -8.72
CA GLU A 128 -4.97 16.47 -9.66
C GLU A 128 -3.93 15.43 -9.22
N LEU A 129 -3.90 15.06 -7.93
CA LEU A 129 -3.01 14.02 -7.43
C LEU A 129 -3.62 12.62 -7.57
N GLN A 130 -4.94 12.48 -7.74
CA GLN A 130 -5.58 11.16 -7.78
C GLN A 130 -5.07 10.26 -8.91
N PRO A 131 -4.89 10.75 -10.16
CA PRO A 131 -4.30 9.95 -11.23
C PRO A 131 -2.84 9.54 -10.93
N LEU A 132 -2.08 10.41 -10.26
CA LEU A 132 -0.70 10.10 -9.86
C LEU A 132 -0.66 9.01 -8.79
N LEU A 133 -1.56 9.06 -7.80
CA LEU A 133 -1.69 8.01 -6.78
C LEU A 133 -2.05 6.65 -7.39
N LEU A 134 -2.93 6.63 -8.40
CA LEU A 134 -3.24 5.42 -9.16
C LEU A 134 -2.00 4.88 -9.87
N ARG A 135 -1.30 5.72 -10.63
CA ARG A 135 -0.09 5.33 -11.36
C ARG A 135 0.98 4.79 -10.40
N ASP A 136 1.23 5.48 -9.29
CA ASP A 136 2.24 5.09 -8.31
C ASP A 136 1.86 3.75 -7.64
N LEU A 137 0.58 3.54 -7.29
CA LEU A 137 0.10 2.24 -6.78
C LEU A 137 0.28 1.14 -7.83
N ALA A 138 -0.03 1.44 -9.09
CA ALA A 138 0.08 0.50 -10.20
C ALA A 138 1.53 0.06 -10.42
N GLN A 139 2.48 1.00 -10.47
CA GLN A 139 3.91 0.71 -10.57
C GLN A 139 4.41 -0.13 -9.39
N PHE A 140 3.96 0.18 -8.16
CA PHE A 140 4.33 -0.59 -6.98
C PHE A 140 3.75 -2.01 -7.00
N ALA A 141 2.49 -2.16 -7.43
CA ALA A 141 1.85 -3.47 -7.60
C ALA A 141 2.57 -4.35 -8.63
N GLU A 142 2.97 -3.78 -9.76
CA GLU A 142 3.75 -4.48 -10.78
C GLU A 142 5.13 -4.90 -10.24
N ALA A 143 5.86 -3.99 -9.60
CA ALA A 143 7.15 -4.30 -8.99
C ALA A 143 7.04 -5.39 -7.91
N PHE A 144 6.00 -5.32 -7.08
CA PHE A 144 5.72 -6.33 -6.07
C PHE A 144 5.48 -7.71 -6.71
N LEU A 145 4.65 -7.81 -7.74
CA LEU A 145 4.37 -9.07 -8.42
C LEU A 145 5.61 -9.65 -9.11
N GLN A 146 6.43 -8.80 -9.74
CA GLN A 146 7.71 -9.22 -10.31
C GLN A 146 8.62 -9.80 -9.21
N ILE A 147 8.78 -9.10 -8.09
CA ILE A 147 9.59 -9.60 -6.95
C ILE A 147 9.00 -10.90 -6.42
N ARG A 148 7.67 -11.01 -6.27
CA ARG A 148 7.00 -12.24 -5.82
C ARG A 148 7.33 -13.43 -6.73
N GLN A 149 7.31 -13.22 -8.04
CA GLN A 149 7.67 -14.24 -9.03
C GLN A 149 9.15 -14.60 -8.98
N ASP A 150 10.04 -13.60 -8.87
CA ASP A 150 11.48 -13.86 -8.79
C ASP A 150 11.82 -14.66 -7.52
N LEU A 151 11.19 -14.31 -6.38
CA LEU A 151 11.39 -15.01 -5.11
C LEU A 151 10.89 -16.46 -5.14
N SER A 152 9.84 -16.77 -5.91
CA SER A 152 9.34 -18.15 -6.01
C SER A 152 10.28 -19.08 -6.80
N GLN A 153 11.16 -18.52 -7.63
CA GLN A 153 12.16 -19.26 -8.40
C GLN A 153 13.43 -19.56 -7.58
N LEU A 154 13.59 -18.96 -6.41
CA LEU A 154 14.75 -19.18 -5.52
C LEU A 154 14.47 -20.40 -4.63
N THR A 155 14.92 -21.57 -5.08
CA THR A 155 14.41 -22.90 -4.71
C THR A 155 14.99 -23.56 -3.44
N SER A 156 15.91 -22.93 -2.70
CA SER A 156 16.59 -23.62 -1.59
C SER A 156 16.31 -23.04 -0.21
N LEU A 157 16.23 -21.71 -0.07
CA LEU A 157 15.86 -21.00 1.15
C LEU A 157 15.31 -19.64 0.74
N SER A 158 14.08 -19.30 1.15
CA SER A 158 13.53 -17.95 0.93
C SER A 158 14.57 -16.91 1.33
N PRO A 159 14.93 -15.95 0.47
CA PRO A 159 15.86 -14.87 0.83
C PRO A 159 15.42 -14.07 2.05
N ALA A 160 14.15 -14.08 2.40
CA ALA A 160 13.63 -13.49 3.63
C ALA A 160 14.02 -14.28 4.89
N GLY A 161 14.36 -15.57 4.75
CA GLY A 161 14.39 -16.53 5.85
C GLY A 161 12.99 -16.85 6.41
N ILE A 162 11.94 -16.45 5.68
CA ILE A 162 10.53 -16.56 6.04
C ILE A 162 9.81 -17.31 4.92
N PRO A 163 9.01 -18.35 5.25
CA PRO A 163 8.13 -18.99 4.27
C PRO A 163 7.16 -17.98 3.65
N LEU A 164 7.11 -17.95 2.31
CA LEU A 164 6.17 -17.12 1.54
C LEU A 164 4.95 -17.93 1.09
N ASP A 165 4.52 -18.87 1.92
CA ASP A 165 3.46 -19.86 1.69
C ASP A 165 2.11 -19.47 2.33
N GLY A 166 1.96 -18.22 2.74
CA GLY A 166 0.78 -17.69 3.43
C GLY A 166 0.79 -17.87 4.94
N ARG A 167 1.68 -18.72 5.48
CA ARG A 167 1.67 -19.08 6.90
C ARG A 167 2.24 -17.96 7.77
N SER A 168 1.61 -17.80 8.93
CA SER A 168 2.18 -16.98 10.00
C SER A 168 3.48 -17.63 10.48
N PHE A 169 4.52 -16.83 10.66
CA PHE A 169 5.81 -17.28 11.17
C PHE A 169 6.08 -16.60 12.52
N PRO A 170 6.69 -17.30 13.48
CA PRO A 170 7.05 -16.72 14.76
C PRO A 170 8.05 -15.59 14.55
N LYS A 171 7.91 -14.53 15.33
CA LYS A 171 8.90 -13.46 15.37
C LYS A 171 10.25 -14.06 15.80
N PRO A 172 11.36 -13.74 15.10
CA PRO A 172 12.68 -14.14 15.56
C PRO A 172 12.91 -13.65 17.00
N SER A 173 13.13 -14.57 17.93
CA SER A 173 13.49 -14.25 19.32
C SER A 173 14.92 -13.73 19.37
N GLY A 174 15.19 -12.73 20.21
CA GLY A 174 16.55 -12.19 20.42
C GLY A 174 17.05 -11.23 19.34
N GLN A 175 16.20 -10.82 18.38
CA GLN A 175 16.54 -9.76 17.42
C GLN A 175 16.00 -8.40 17.88
N TRP A 176 16.75 -7.33 17.58
CA TRP A 176 16.35 -5.96 17.91
C TRP A 176 15.17 -5.46 17.05
N CYS A 177 15.00 -6.01 15.84
CA CYS A 177 14.00 -5.55 14.88
C CYS A 177 12.58 -5.85 15.38
N ARG A 178 11.72 -4.82 15.37
CA ARG A 178 10.31 -4.92 15.75
C ARG A 178 9.37 -5.22 14.59
N LEU A 179 9.90 -5.40 13.37
CA LEU A 179 9.12 -5.62 12.16
C LEU A 179 8.11 -4.49 11.89
N CYS A 180 8.46 -3.24 12.20
CA CYS A 180 7.59 -2.09 11.99
C CYS A 180 7.64 -1.53 10.56
N GLY A 181 8.63 -1.96 9.76
CA GLY A 181 8.84 -1.52 8.37
C GLY A 181 9.45 -0.13 8.19
N THR A 182 9.67 0.63 9.27
CA THR A 182 10.18 2.02 9.20
C THR A 182 11.55 2.14 8.52
N CYS A 183 12.42 1.13 8.64
CA CYS A 183 13.70 1.12 7.94
C CYS A 183 13.56 1.04 6.40
N CYS A 184 12.37 0.73 5.90
CA CYS A 184 12.06 0.63 4.48
C CYS A 184 11.30 1.86 3.95
N GLU A 185 10.96 2.85 4.79
CA GLU A 185 10.39 4.14 4.36
C GLU A 185 11.49 5.04 3.77
N ILE A 186 12.08 4.57 2.66
CA ILE A 186 13.22 5.16 1.97
C ILE A 186 12.99 5.13 0.47
N GLY A 187 13.54 6.12 -0.25
CA GLY A 187 13.43 6.20 -1.70
C GLY A 187 14.43 5.36 -2.48
N GLY A 188 15.46 4.84 -1.82
CA GLY A 188 16.46 3.97 -2.44
C GLY A 188 17.72 3.88 -1.59
N VAL A 189 18.57 2.92 -1.94
CA VAL A 189 19.90 2.67 -1.35
C VAL A 189 20.84 2.18 -2.44
N PRO A 190 22.17 2.36 -2.30
CA PRO A 190 23.12 1.69 -3.18
C PRO A 190 22.89 0.17 -3.17
N ALA A 191 22.72 -0.45 -4.35
CA ALA A 191 22.44 -1.88 -4.50
C ALA A 191 23.68 -2.77 -4.37
N VAL A 192 24.56 -2.44 -3.41
CA VAL A 192 25.77 -3.22 -3.12
C VAL A 192 25.37 -4.56 -2.50
N ALA A 193 25.50 -5.63 -3.27
CA ALA A 193 25.15 -6.97 -2.83
C ALA A 193 26.15 -7.52 -1.80
N PRO A 194 25.73 -8.39 -0.86
CA PRO A 194 26.67 -9.11 -0.01
C PRO A 194 27.52 -10.09 -0.85
N PRO A 195 28.66 -10.57 -0.31
CA PRO A 195 29.53 -11.52 -1.01
C PRO A 195 28.77 -12.76 -1.50
N GLY A 196 29.01 -13.16 -2.75
CA GLY A 196 28.37 -14.34 -3.36
C GLY A 196 26.94 -14.12 -3.87
N VAL A 197 26.38 -12.92 -3.73
CA VAL A 197 25.05 -12.58 -4.26
C VAL A 197 25.18 -11.67 -5.47
N VAL A 198 24.42 -11.98 -6.52
CA VAL A 198 24.25 -11.12 -7.70
C VAL A 198 22.77 -10.81 -7.84
N TYR A 199 22.41 -9.53 -7.68
CA TYR A 199 21.04 -9.11 -7.95
C TYR A 199 20.78 -9.03 -9.46
N PRO A 200 19.58 -9.45 -9.91
CA PRO A 200 19.09 -9.09 -11.24
C PRO A 200 19.15 -7.57 -11.48
N LEU A 201 19.35 -7.14 -12.73
CA LEU A 201 19.45 -5.72 -13.08
C LEU A 201 18.23 -4.93 -12.61
N HIS A 202 17.04 -5.49 -12.76
CA HIS A 202 15.81 -4.82 -12.35
C HIS A 202 15.65 -4.73 -10.83
N TRP A 203 16.24 -5.64 -10.05
CA TRP A 203 16.32 -5.52 -8.60
C TRP A 203 17.24 -4.37 -8.20
N ARG A 204 18.39 -4.21 -8.88
CA ARG A 204 19.29 -3.07 -8.63
C ARG A 204 18.56 -1.74 -8.84
N ALA A 205 17.84 -1.60 -9.95
CA ALA A 205 17.07 -0.39 -10.23
C ALA A 205 15.97 -0.11 -9.18
N LEU A 206 15.31 -1.14 -8.64
CA LEU A 206 14.35 -0.99 -7.54
C LEU A 206 15.04 -0.62 -6.23
N LEU A 207 16.17 -1.24 -5.90
CA LEU A 207 16.93 -0.94 -4.69
C LEU A 207 17.46 0.48 -4.71
N GLU A 208 17.98 0.95 -5.84
CA GLU A 208 18.54 2.29 -6.03
C GLU A 208 17.47 3.37 -6.19
N GLY A 209 16.19 3.00 -6.33
CA GLY A 209 15.10 3.95 -6.50
C GLY A 209 15.01 4.58 -7.88
N THR A 210 15.58 3.94 -8.90
CA THR A 210 15.63 4.46 -10.27
C THR A 210 14.54 3.88 -11.16
N ARG A 211 13.78 2.88 -10.69
CA ARG A 211 12.72 2.22 -11.46
C ARG A 211 11.32 2.81 -11.28
N LEU A 212 10.98 3.30 -10.09
CA LEU A 212 9.63 3.82 -9.79
C LEU A 212 9.67 5.34 -9.76
N ASP A 213 8.65 6.00 -10.33
CA ASP A 213 8.63 7.47 -10.41
C ASP A 213 8.56 8.14 -9.03
N ASN A 214 7.92 7.47 -8.07
CA ASN A 214 7.73 7.94 -6.70
C ASN A 214 7.97 6.82 -5.70
N GLN A 215 9.23 6.39 -5.58
CA GLN A 215 9.62 5.42 -4.55
C GLN A 215 9.67 6.11 -3.18
N GLN A 216 8.62 5.93 -2.36
CA GLN A 216 8.61 6.38 -0.95
C GLN A 216 8.82 5.21 0.03
N LEU A 217 8.88 4.00 -0.51
CA LEU A 217 8.97 2.75 0.21
C LEU A 217 9.81 1.77 -0.59
N CYS A 218 10.64 0.98 0.09
CA CYS A 218 11.37 -0.11 -0.52
C CYS A 218 10.41 -1.17 -1.09
N PRO A 219 10.49 -1.52 -2.40
CA PRO A 219 9.61 -2.52 -3.03
C PRO A 219 9.74 -3.95 -2.47
N PHE A 220 10.83 -4.23 -1.73
CA PHE A 220 11.05 -5.50 -1.05
C PHE A 220 10.41 -5.58 0.34
N LEU A 221 9.68 -4.55 0.80
CA LEU A 221 8.93 -4.61 2.05
C LEU A 221 7.64 -5.41 1.84
N PHE A 222 7.52 -6.53 2.56
CA PHE A 222 6.32 -7.35 2.59
C PHE A 222 5.62 -7.20 3.93
N GLN A 223 4.32 -7.48 3.96
CA GLN A 223 3.52 -7.51 5.17
C GLN A 223 3.20 -8.95 5.56
N SER A 224 3.28 -9.28 6.84
CA SER A 224 2.90 -10.61 7.34
C SER A 224 1.36 -10.74 7.32
N PRO A 225 0.81 -11.81 6.73
CA PRO A 225 -0.64 -11.98 6.58
C PRO A 225 -1.41 -11.84 7.90
N GLY A 226 -2.47 -11.03 7.90
CA GLY A 226 -3.32 -10.81 9.08
C GLY A 226 -2.66 -10.08 10.25
N SER A 227 -1.53 -9.39 10.03
CA SER A 227 -0.84 -8.61 11.07
C SER A 227 -0.33 -7.27 10.54
N MET A 228 0.05 -6.38 11.47
CA MET A 228 0.69 -5.09 11.17
C MET A 228 2.23 -5.22 11.00
N HIS A 229 2.76 -6.44 11.00
CA HIS A 229 4.21 -6.67 10.91
C HIS A 229 4.67 -6.62 9.46
N HIS A 230 5.82 -5.97 9.25
CA HIS A 230 6.45 -5.81 7.96
C HIS A 230 7.87 -6.37 8.00
N PHE A 231 8.28 -7.04 6.93
CA PHE A 231 9.58 -7.69 6.83
C PHE A 231 10.20 -7.50 5.44
N CYS A 232 11.52 -7.53 5.37
CA CYS A 232 12.24 -7.47 4.11
C CYS A 232 12.22 -8.85 3.44
N SER A 233 11.65 -8.95 2.24
CA SER A 233 11.53 -10.21 1.49
C SER A 233 12.87 -10.76 1.00
N ILE A 234 13.93 -9.96 1.10
CA ILE A 234 15.31 -10.33 0.78
C ILE A 234 16.25 -10.20 2.00
N HIS A 235 15.72 -10.32 3.23
CA HIS A 235 16.47 -10.03 4.46
C HIS A 235 17.89 -10.64 4.54
N ARG A 236 18.08 -11.91 4.15
CA ARG A 236 19.37 -12.61 4.20
C ARG A 236 20.36 -12.15 3.14
N ILE A 237 19.85 -11.57 2.06
CA ILE A 237 20.65 -11.05 0.95
C ILE A 237 20.40 -9.56 0.77
N LYS A 238 20.06 -8.82 1.83
CA LYS A 238 19.79 -7.39 1.73
C LYS A 238 21.07 -6.63 1.36
N PRO A 239 20.98 -5.45 0.70
CA PRO A 239 22.16 -4.66 0.38
C PRO A 239 23.03 -4.34 1.60
N VAL A 240 24.33 -4.20 1.39
CA VAL A 240 25.30 -3.88 2.45
C VAL A 240 24.88 -2.62 3.25
N PRO A 241 24.43 -1.51 2.63
CA PRO A 241 23.93 -0.36 3.39
C PRO A 241 22.72 -0.69 4.28
N CYS A 242 21.77 -1.49 3.79
CA CYS A 242 20.65 -1.97 4.61
C CYS A 242 21.09 -2.94 5.71
N SER A 243 22.23 -3.61 5.53
CA SER A 243 22.85 -4.48 6.54
C SER A 243 23.48 -3.71 7.67
N ALA A 244 24.04 -2.53 7.38
CA ALA A 244 24.61 -1.64 8.38
C ALA A 244 23.55 -0.99 9.29
N PHE A 245 22.30 -0.83 8.81
CA PHE A 245 21.20 -0.26 9.60
C PHE A 245 20.90 -1.10 10.85
N ASP A 246 20.99 -0.49 12.03
CA ASP A 246 20.93 -1.19 13.31
C ASP A 246 19.79 -0.72 14.25
N ALA A 247 19.87 -1.16 15.52
CA ALA A 247 18.88 -0.84 16.53
C ALA A 247 18.87 0.64 16.94
N GLU A 248 20.04 1.30 16.94
CA GLU A 248 20.18 2.71 17.24
C GLU A 248 19.59 3.56 16.12
N ASP A 249 19.91 3.22 14.86
CA ASP A 249 19.32 3.87 13.68
C ASP A 249 17.79 3.76 13.70
N CYS A 250 17.27 2.57 14.03
CA CYS A 250 15.83 2.35 14.14
C CYS A 250 15.19 3.24 15.21
N ARG A 251 15.81 3.35 16.38
CA ARG A 251 15.31 4.21 17.47
C ARG A 251 15.39 5.69 17.08
N ALA A 252 16.47 6.12 16.43
CA ALA A 252 16.62 7.48 15.94
C ALA A 252 15.50 7.82 14.95
N ARG A 253 15.29 6.94 13.96
CA ARG A 253 14.22 7.11 12.96
C ARG A 253 12.82 7.14 13.58
N GLN A 254 12.58 6.37 14.64
CA GLN A 254 11.32 6.41 15.38
C GLN A 254 11.11 7.72 16.14
N ARG A 255 12.18 8.35 16.64
CA ARG A 255 12.12 9.65 17.33
C ARG A 255 11.84 10.81 16.37
N ASP A 256 12.41 10.76 15.16
CA ASP A 256 12.18 11.78 14.13
C ASP A 256 10.71 11.83 13.68
N GLY A 257 9.95 10.77 14.00
CA GLY A 257 8.55 10.62 13.63
C GLY A 257 8.40 10.16 12.19
N PRO A 258 7.19 9.72 11.81
CA PRO A 258 6.93 9.37 10.42
C PRO A 258 6.91 10.65 9.56
N LEU A 259 7.39 10.54 8.32
CA LEU A 259 7.22 11.61 7.31
C LEU A 259 5.75 11.85 6.96
N HIS A 260 4.88 10.93 7.36
CA HIS A 260 3.47 10.89 7.03
C HIS A 260 2.66 10.68 8.30
N GLN A 261 1.74 11.59 8.58
CA GLN A 261 0.76 11.36 9.64
C GLN A 261 -0.43 10.56 9.09
N PRO A 262 -0.91 9.54 9.83
CA PRO A 262 -2.19 8.91 9.50
C PRO A 262 -3.28 10.00 9.52
N PRO A 263 -4.33 9.87 8.69
CA PRO A 263 -5.47 10.75 8.79
C PRO A 263 -6.04 10.70 10.22
N PRO A 264 -6.55 11.83 10.76
CA PRO A 264 -7.29 11.82 12.02
C PRO A 264 -8.50 10.89 11.97
#